data_AF-X0UBI1-F1
#
_entry.id   AF-X0UBI1-F1
#
_cell.length_a   1.000
_cell.length_b   1.000
_cell.length_c   1.000
_cell.angle_alpha   90.00
_cell.angle_beta   90.00
_cell.angle_gamma   90.00
#
_symmetry.space_group_name_H-M   'P 1'
#
loop_
_entity.id
_entity.type
_entity.pdbx_description
1 polymer ?
#
loop_
_entity_poly.entity_id
_entity_poly.type
_entity_poly.pdbx_seq_one_letter_code
_entity_poly.pdbx_strand_id
1 'polypeptide(L)'
;CSTSTCLVELDEEPPRPINQEAIGIALEISLLLKAKIIDEIQVMRKIVIDGSNVSGFQRTALIATDGYIETSLGEVRIPVICLEEEAAKKIKETKDSATYRLDRLGIPLIEIATEPDIKNPEHAKETASLLGMILRSTGKVKRGLGTIRQ
;
A
#
# COMPACT_ATOMS: atom_id res chain seq x y z
N CYS A 1 -4.40 -25.01 9.79
CA CYS A 1 -3.74 -23.86 9.13
C CYS A 1 -3.36 -24.24 7.72
N SER A 2 -3.73 -23.43 6.71
CA SER A 2 -3.05 -23.47 5.41
C SER A 2 -1.57 -23.17 5.60
N THR A 3 -0.71 -23.68 4.73
CA THR A 3 0.75 -23.47 4.77
C THR A 3 1.19 -22.00 4.63
N SER A 4 0.26 -21.09 4.33
CA SER A 4 0.51 -19.67 4.07
C SER A 4 -0.13 -18.69 5.05
N THR A 5 -0.70 -19.14 6.17
CA THR A 5 -1.42 -18.28 7.14
C THR A 5 -1.10 -18.69 8.58
N CYS A 6 -1.04 -17.73 9.49
CA CYS A 6 -0.84 -17.95 10.93
C CYS A 6 -2.03 -17.41 11.76
N LEU A 7 -1.88 -17.38 13.09
CA LEU A 7 -2.92 -16.91 14.01
C LEU A 7 -3.16 -15.40 13.88
N VAL A 8 -2.18 -14.63 13.40
CA VAL A 8 -2.32 -13.18 13.19
C VAL A 8 -3.35 -12.86 12.11
N GLU A 9 -3.34 -13.56 10.96
CA GLU A 9 -4.34 -13.35 9.90
C GLU A 9 -5.74 -13.81 10.32
N LEU A 10 -5.83 -14.69 11.32
CA LEU A 10 -7.09 -15.16 11.89
C LEU A 10 -7.61 -14.27 13.03
N ASP A 11 -6.86 -13.22 13.41
CA ASP A 11 -7.13 -12.38 14.59
C ASP A 11 -7.14 -13.16 15.93
N GLU A 12 -6.35 -14.24 15.99
CA GLU A 12 -6.22 -15.15 17.14
C GLU A 12 -4.85 -14.99 17.85
N GLU A 13 -3.97 -14.11 17.35
CA GLU A 13 -2.69 -13.73 17.96
C GLU A 13 -2.44 -12.23 17.72
N PRO A 14 -1.89 -11.48 18.70
CA PRO A 14 -1.48 -10.10 18.48
C PRO A 14 -0.46 -9.98 17.32
N PRO A 15 -0.53 -8.90 16.51
CA PRO A 15 0.46 -8.67 15.47
C PRO A 15 1.85 -8.46 16.06
N ARG A 16 2.86 -8.91 15.31
CA ARG A 16 4.28 -8.73 15.63
C ARG A 16 4.75 -7.32 15.23
N PRO A 17 5.97 -6.91 15.63
CA PRO A 17 6.56 -5.69 15.12
C PRO A 17 6.55 -5.63 13.59
N ILE A 18 6.40 -4.43 13.07
CA ILE A 18 6.35 -4.15 11.62
C ILE A 18 7.60 -4.68 10.91
N ASN A 19 7.37 -5.24 9.72
CA ASN A 19 8.42 -5.83 8.90
C ASN A 19 9.46 -4.75 8.49
N GLN A 20 10.69 -4.93 8.95
CA GLN A 20 11.80 -3.99 8.71
C GLN A 20 12.21 -3.89 7.24
N GLU A 21 12.08 -4.99 6.48
CA GLU A 21 12.34 -4.98 5.03
C GLU A 21 11.30 -4.11 4.31
N ALA A 22 10.03 -4.22 4.69
CA ALA A 22 8.95 -3.42 4.12
C ALA A 22 9.14 -1.93 4.42
N ILE A 23 9.57 -1.58 5.64
CA ILE A 23 9.96 -0.20 5.99
C ILE A 23 11.12 0.27 5.11
N GLY A 24 12.18 -0.53 4.99
CA GLY A 24 13.35 -0.16 4.18
C GLY A 24 12.98 0.14 2.73
N ILE A 25 12.10 -0.67 2.14
CA ILE A 25 11.57 -0.43 0.78
C ILE A 25 10.72 0.84 0.72
N ALA A 26 9.86 1.08 1.70
CA ALA A 26 9.02 2.28 1.75
C ALA A 26 9.86 3.56 1.90
N LEU A 27 10.93 3.53 2.69
CA LEU A 27 11.89 4.63 2.83
C LEU A 27 12.67 4.87 1.53
N GLU A 28 13.14 3.81 0.87
CA GLU A 28 13.81 3.91 -0.43
C GLU A 28 12.90 4.59 -1.47
N ILE A 29 11.64 4.15 -1.57
CA ILE A 29 10.65 4.76 -2.47
C ILE A 29 10.38 6.21 -2.09
N SER A 30 10.26 6.52 -0.79
CA SER A 30 10.03 7.89 -0.32
C SER A 30 11.18 8.83 -0.72
N LEU A 31 12.44 8.37 -0.62
CA LEU A 31 13.60 9.12 -1.07
C LEU A 31 13.62 9.34 -2.58
N LEU A 32 13.25 8.32 -3.37
CA LEU A 32 13.13 8.45 -4.83
C LEU A 32 12.05 9.45 -5.26
N LEU A 33 11.00 9.60 -4.44
CA LEU A 33 9.93 10.57 -4.62
C LEU A 33 10.21 11.92 -3.93
N LYS A 34 11.45 12.12 -3.46
CA LYS A 34 11.91 13.35 -2.80
C LYS A 34 11.03 13.77 -1.61
N ALA A 35 10.39 12.80 -0.97
CA ALA A 35 9.49 13.02 0.16
C ALA A 35 10.26 13.20 1.47
N LYS A 36 9.64 13.91 2.41
CA LYS A 36 10.13 14.11 3.77
C LYS A 36 9.71 12.91 4.65
N ILE A 37 10.70 12.11 5.06
CA ILE A 37 10.49 10.97 5.96
C ILE A 37 10.09 11.48 7.35
N ILE A 38 9.16 10.79 8.01
CA ILE A 38 8.75 11.11 9.38
C ILE A 38 9.75 10.57 10.42
N ASP A 39 9.83 11.22 11.58
CA ASP A 39 10.80 10.86 12.62
C ASP A 39 10.46 9.54 13.34
N GLU A 40 9.16 9.25 13.50
CA GLU A 40 8.67 8.05 14.17
C GLU A 40 7.49 7.43 13.41
N ILE A 41 7.54 6.12 13.17
CA ILE A 41 6.47 5.37 12.50
C ILE A 41 5.48 4.86 13.55
N GLN A 42 4.23 5.31 13.45
CA GLN A 42 3.13 4.88 14.31
C GLN A 42 2.09 4.12 13.48
N VAL A 43 1.79 2.88 13.90
CA VAL A 43 0.79 2.03 13.23
C VAL A 43 -0.61 2.41 13.73
N MET A 44 -1.45 2.83 12.79
CA MET A 44 -2.84 3.21 12.99
C MET A 44 -3.78 2.10 12.54
N ARG A 45 -5.05 2.18 12.98
CA ARG A 45 -6.13 1.24 12.61
C ARG A 45 -7.18 1.98 11.79
N LYS A 46 -7.14 1.81 10.46
CA LYS A 46 -8.16 2.33 9.54
C LYS A 46 -9.33 1.36 9.54
N ILE A 47 -10.51 1.79 10.01
CA ILE A 47 -11.68 0.90 10.14
C ILE A 47 -12.14 0.44 8.75
N VAL A 48 -12.33 -0.87 8.58
CA VAL A 48 -12.76 -1.50 7.32
C VAL A 48 -13.84 -2.54 7.64
N ILE A 49 -15.07 -2.27 7.22
CA ILE A 49 -16.27 -3.04 7.61
C ILE A 49 -16.78 -4.02 6.55
N ASP A 50 -16.11 -4.12 5.39
CA ASP A 50 -16.53 -4.99 4.29
C ASP A 50 -16.21 -6.48 4.51
N GLY A 51 -15.50 -6.80 5.61
CA GLY A 51 -15.06 -8.15 5.97
C GLY A 51 -13.75 -8.59 5.30
N SER A 52 -13.10 -7.71 4.52
CA SER A 52 -11.82 -8.02 3.86
C SER A 52 -10.62 -8.00 4.81
N ASN A 53 -10.74 -7.34 5.96
CA ASN A 53 -9.81 -7.42 7.08
C ASN A 53 -10.48 -8.15 8.25
N VAL A 54 -9.92 -9.28 8.69
CA VAL A 54 -10.51 -10.14 9.73
C VAL A 54 -10.70 -9.38 11.04
N SER A 55 -9.76 -8.50 11.40
CA SER A 55 -9.81 -7.67 12.61
C SER A 55 -10.78 -6.48 12.54
N GLY A 56 -11.48 -6.27 11.41
CA GLY A 56 -12.36 -5.12 11.20
C GLY A 56 -11.64 -3.78 10.97
N PHE A 57 -10.33 -3.82 10.83
CA PHE A 57 -9.49 -2.66 10.49
C PHE A 57 -8.25 -3.10 9.72
N GLN A 58 -7.75 -2.20 8.88
CA GLN A 58 -6.47 -2.32 8.20
C GLN A 58 -5.40 -1.60 9.04
N ARG A 59 -4.25 -2.24 9.25
CA ARG A 59 -3.10 -1.57 9.88
C ARG A 59 -2.39 -0.73 8.82
N THR A 60 -2.22 0.56 9.09
CA THR A 60 -1.64 1.54 8.17
C THR A 60 -0.68 2.44 8.96
N ALA A 61 0.49 2.74 8.40
CA ALA A 61 1.46 3.65 8.99
C ALA A 61 1.89 4.70 7.96
N LEU A 62 1.93 5.97 8.38
CA LEU A 62 2.54 7.04 7.59
C LEU A 62 4.06 6.79 7.52
N ILE A 63 4.68 7.04 6.37
CA ILE A 63 6.13 6.86 6.17
C ILE A 63 6.79 8.18 5.79
N ALA A 64 6.17 8.94 4.88
CA ALA A 64 6.69 10.21 4.41
C ALA A 64 5.58 11.14 3.94
N THR A 65 5.87 12.44 3.90
CA THR A 65 5.00 13.49 3.40
C THR A 65 5.71 14.37 2.39
N ASP A 66 4.98 15.24 1.70
CA ASP A 66 5.54 16.34 0.89
C ASP A 66 6.53 15.88 -0.19
N GLY A 67 6.26 14.73 -0.81
CA GLY A 67 7.00 14.26 -2.00
C GLY A 67 6.47 14.90 -3.27
N TYR A 68 7.15 14.63 -4.38
CA TYR A 68 6.69 15.03 -5.71
C TYR A 68 7.34 14.21 -6.82
N ILE A 69 6.73 14.25 -8.00
CA ILE A 69 7.29 13.71 -9.23
C ILE A 69 7.32 14.79 -10.31
N GLU A 70 8.44 14.87 -11.02
CA GLU A 70 8.61 15.82 -12.11
C GLU A 70 8.00 15.26 -13.40
N THR A 71 7.13 16.03 -14.05
CA THR A 71 6.51 15.66 -15.33
C THR A 71 6.71 16.77 -16.36
N SER A 72 6.33 16.49 -17.61
CA SER A 72 6.35 17.46 -18.70
C SER A 72 5.47 18.71 -18.46
N LEU A 73 4.48 18.63 -17.57
CA LEU A 73 3.52 19.72 -17.29
C LEU A 73 3.67 20.33 -15.88
N GLY A 74 4.78 20.03 -15.20
CA GLY A 74 5.11 20.55 -13.87
C GLY A 74 5.27 19.43 -12.84
N GLU A 75 5.39 19.82 -11.58
CA GLU A 75 5.45 18.85 -10.48
C GLU A 75 4.04 18.35 -10.14
N VAL A 76 3.91 17.03 -9.93
CA VAL A 76 2.74 16.42 -9.31
C VAL A 76 3.12 16.06 -7.88
N ARG A 77 2.47 16.70 -6.91
CA ARG A 77 2.79 16.53 -5.50
C ARG A 77 2.22 15.23 -4.95
N ILE A 78 2.91 14.68 -3.96
CA ILE A 78 2.59 13.43 -3.26
C ILE A 78 2.50 13.79 -1.77
N PRO A 79 1.30 14.07 -1.25
CA PRO A 79 1.16 14.62 0.09
C PRO A 79 1.52 13.60 1.17
N VAL A 80 1.21 12.31 0.93
CA VAL A 80 1.44 11.23 1.89
C VAL A 80 1.89 9.95 1.17
N ILE A 81 2.78 9.22 1.83
CA ILE A 81 3.19 7.86 1.49
C ILE A 81 2.96 7.00 2.72
N CYS A 82 2.18 5.92 2.56
CA CYS A 82 1.82 5.03 3.65
C CYS A 82 2.29 3.60 3.37
N LEU A 83 2.60 2.88 4.45
CA LEU A 83 2.81 1.43 4.45
C LEU A 83 1.64 0.77 5.17
N GLU A 84 0.93 -0.10 4.48
CA GLU A 84 -0.27 -0.77 4.99
C GLU A 84 -0.32 -2.25 4.61
N GLU A 85 -1.32 -2.94 5.16
CA GLU A 85 -1.58 -4.35 4.89
C GLU A 85 -2.51 -4.51 3.71
N GLU A 86 -2.20 -5.39 2.79
CA GLU A 86 -3.18 -5.81 1.80
C GLU A 86 -4.34 -6.58 2.43
N ALA A 87 -5.54 -6.43 1.85
CA ALA A 87 -6.75 -7.09 2.32
C ALA A 87 -6.89 -8.53 1.80
N ALA A 88 -7.73 -9.32 2.47
CA ALA A 88 -8.06 -10.68 2.04
C ALA A 88 -8.76 -10.69 0.67
N LYS A 89 -8.59 -11.77 -0.08
CA LYS A 89 -9.19 -11.90 -1.41
C LYS A 89 -10.61 -12.45 -1.30
N LYS A 90 -11.61 -11.68 -1.75
CA LYS A 90 -12.99 -12.19 -1.89
C LYS A 90 -13.02 -13.30 -2.96
N ILE A 91 -13.52 -14.48 -2.58
CA ILE A 91 -13.62 -15.66 -3.47
C ILE A 91 -15.07 -15.94 -3.88
N LYS A 92 -16.02 -15.65 -2.99
CA LYS A 92 -17.44 -15.89 -3.22
C LYS A 92 -18.26 -14.84 -2.49
N GLU A 93 -19.37 -14.46 -3.10
CA GLU A 93 -20.37 -13.59 -2.51
C GLU A 93 -21.75 -14.17 -2.77
N THR A 94 -22.57 -14.18 -1.74
CA THR A 94 -23.97 -14.59 -1.75
C THR A 94 -24.79 -13.46 -1.14
N LYS A 95 -26.13 -13.57 -1.17
CA LYS A 95 -27.00 -12.57 -0.54
C LYS A 95 -26.73 -12.37 0.95
N ASP A 96 -26.33 -13.45 1.66
CA ASP A 96 -26.24 -13.47 3.12
C ASP A 96 -24.80 -13.56 3.64
N SER A 97 -23.81 -13.82 2.77
CA SER A 97 -22.42 -14.02 3.20
C SER A 97 -21.41 -13.79 2.08
N ALA A 98 -20.20 -13.37 2.48
CA ALA A 98 -19.03 -13.32 1.63
C ALA A 98 -17.94 -14.26 2.20
N THR A 99 -17.22 -14.93 1.31
CA THR A 99 -16.10 -15.82 1.66
C THR A 99 -14.80 -15.22 1.18
N TYR A 100 -13.86 -15.06 2.10
CA TYR A 100 -12.54 -14.48 1.85
C TYR A 100 -11.44 -15.53 2.00
N ARG A 101 -10.38 -15.39 1.21
CA ARG A 101 -9.14 -16.15 1.33
C ARG A 101 -8.05 -15.25 1.91
N LEU A 102 -7.37 -15.77 2.93
CA LEU A 102 -6.45 -15.00 3.77
C LEU A 102 -4.99 -15.05 3.28
N ASP A 103 -4.69 -15.79 2.21
CA ASP A 103 -3.34 -15.92 1.63
C ASP A 103 -2.70 -14.59 1.18
N ARG A 104 -3.53 -13.56 1.06
CA ARG A 104 -3.13 -12.20 0.69
C ARG A 104 -3.14 -11.21 1.87
N LEU A 105 -3.87 -11.53 2.93
CA LEU A 105 -4.04 -10.65 4.08
C LEU A 105 -2.67 -10.43 4.75
N GLY A 106 -2.30 -9.17 4.99
CA GLY A 106 -1.03 -8.84 5.65
C GLY A 106 0.18 -8.71 4.71
N ILE A 107 0.03 -8.94 3.39
CA ILE A 107 1.10 -8.62 2.44
C ILE A 107 1.38 -7.10 2.51
N PRO A 108 2.64 -6.66 2.65
CA PRO A 108 2.96 -5.23 2.68
C PRO A 108 2.53 -4.52 1.39
N LEU A 109 1.86 -3.40 1.54
CA LEU A 109 1.36 -2.55 0.48
C LEU A 109 1.83 -1.11 0.73
N ILE A 110 2.42 -0.49 -0.29
CA ILE A 110 2.76 0.94 -0.25
C ILE A 110 1.66 1.70 -0.98
N GLU A 111 1.04 2.64 -0.28
CA GLU A 111 0.04 3.55 -0.82
C GLU A 111 0.71 4.91 -1.12
N ILE A 112 0.57 5.37 -2.37
CA ILE A 112 1.06 6.67 -2.83
C ILE A 112 -0.13 7.39 -3.45
N ALA A 113 -0.56 8.48 -2.82
CA ALA A 113 -1.59 9.35 -3.35
C ALA A 113 -0.94 10.58 -4.01
N THR A 114 -1.55 11.11 -5.08
CA THR A 114 -1.15 12.40 -5.66
C THR A 114 -2.13 13.49 -5.23
N GLU A 115 -1.65 14.72 -5.10
CA GLU A 115 -2.50 15.91 -5.12
C GLU A 115 -3.26 16.01 -6.47
N PRO A 116 -4.35 16.80 -6.56
CA PRO A 116 -5.09 17.01 -7.80
C PRO A 116 -4.35 17.97 -8.76
N ASP A 117 -3.04 17.76 -8.95
CA ASP A 117 -2.16 18.54 -9.82
C ASP A 117 -2.20 18.05 -11.29
N ILE A 118 -2.76 16.87 -11.53
CA ILE A 118 -2.90 16.27 -12.85
C ILE A 118 -3.91 17.09 -13.68
N LYS A 119 -3.49 17.48 -14.89
CA LYS A 119 -4.19 18.49 -15.72
C LYS A 119 -5.03 17.91 -16.85
N ASN A 120 -4.63 16.75 -17.37
CA ASN A 120 -5.27 16.09 -18.52
C ASN A 120 -4.93 14.58 -18.55
N PRO A 121 -5.62 13.78 -19.38
CA PRO A 121 -5.40 12.33 -19.45
C PRO A 121 -3.98 11.92 -19.83
N GLU A 122 -3.32 12.65 -20.72
CA GLU A 122 -1.93 12.38 -21.13
C GLU A 122 -0.96 12.58 -19.96
N HIS A 123 -1.16 13.64 -19.18
CA HIS A 123 -0.40 13.91 -17.97
C HIS A 123 -0.64 12.84 -16.89
N ALA A 124 -1.87 12.34 -16.76
CA ALA A 124 -2.17 11.23 -15.84
C ALA A 124 -1.38 9.97 -16.22
N LYS A 125 -1.33 9.64 -17.52
CA LYS A 125 -0.58 8.50 -18.05
C LYS A 125 0.93 8.65 -17.84
N GLU A 126 1.46 9.84 -18.09
CA GLU A 126 2.88 10.15 -17.83
C GLU A 126 3.21 9.96 -16.34
N THR A 127 2.43 10.58 -15.46
CA THR A 127 2.59 10.50 -13.99
C THR A 127 2.58 9.04 -13.52
N ALA A 128 1.57 8.26 -13.92
CA ALA A 128 1.44 6.85 -13.57
C ALA A 128 2.59 5.99 -14.12
N SER A 129 3.08 6.30 -15.33
CA SER A 129 4.21 5.62 -15.95
C SER A 129 5.52 5.88 -15.20
N LEU A 130 5.77 7.13 -14.83
CA LEU A 130 6.96 7.54 -14.06
C LEU A 130 6.94 6.93 -12.66
N LEU A 131 5.81 7.00 -11.95
CA LEU A 131 5.62 6.32 -10.66
C LEU A 131 5.89 4.81 -10.80
N GLY A 132 5.31 4.17 -11.81
CA GLY A 132 5.54 2.76 -12.08
C GLY A 132 7.02 2.45 -12.38
N MET A 133 7.75 3.36 -13.02
CA MET A 133 9.19 3.19 -13.30
C MET A 133 10.03 3.29 -12.02
N ILE A 134 9.74 4.28 -11.16
CA ILE A 134 10.38 4.45 -9.85
C ILE A 134 10.19 3.20 -8.98
N LEU A 135 8.96 2.71 -8.89
CA LEU A 135 8.66 1.49 -8.13
C LEU A 135 9.43 0.28 -8.68
N ARG A 136 9.54 0.16 -10.01
CA ARG A 136 10.28 -0.92 -10.66
C ARG A 136 11.79 -0.83 -10.48
N SER A 137 12.37 0.38 -10.39
CA SER A 137 13.81 0.55 -10.25
C SER A 137 14.34 0.06 -8.90
N THR A 138 13.49 -0.04 -7.88
CA THR A 138 13.86 -0.67 -6.59
C THR A 138 14.22 -2.16 -6.70
N GLY A 139 13.69 -2.86 -7.72
CA GLY A 139 13.84 -4.31 -7.88
C GLY A 139 13.13 -5.17 -6.81
N LYS A 140 12.42 -4.56 -5.85
CA LYS A 140 11.85 -5.23 -4.67
C LYS A 140 10.32 -5.28 -4.65
N VAL A 141 9.66 -4.59 -5.59
CA VAL A 141 8.20 -4.59 -5.70
C VAL A 141 7.70 -5.83 -6.45
N LYS A 142 6.60 -6.43 -5.98
CA LYS A 142 6.00 -7.62 -6.63
C LYS A 142 5.57 -7.31 -8.07
N ARG A 143 5.81 -8.28 -8.95
CA ARG A 143 5.44 -8.24 -10.37
C ARG A 143 4.33 -9.23 -10.67
N GLY A 144 3.35 -8.84 -11.48
CA GLY A 144 2.29 -9.73 -11.95
C GLY A 144 0.92 -9.07 -11.93
N LEU A 145 -0.10 -9.86 -12.28
CA LEU A 145 -1.49 -9.40 -12.22
C LEU A 145 -1.91 -9.16 -10.77
N GLY A 146 -2.50 -8.00 -10.50
CA GLY A 146 -3.00 -7.63 -9.17
C GLY A 146 -1.92 -7.21 -8.17
N THR A 147 -0.67 -6.99 -8.59
CA THR A 147 0.41 -6.48 -7.71
C THR A 147 0.51 -4.95 -7.70
N ILE A 148 -0.13 -4.28 -8.65
CA ILE A 148 -0.25 -2.82 -8.73
C ILE A 148 -1.72 -2.48 -8.94
N ARG A 149 -2.20 -1.47 -8.23
CA ARG A 149 -3.53 -0.86 -8.37
C ARG A 149 -3.33 0.62 -8.69
N GLN A 150 -4.03 1.12 -9.70
CA GLN A 150 -4.01 2.51 -10.15
C GLN A 150 -5.45 2.97 -10.34
#